data_AF-A0A3D0DU23-F1
#
_entry.id   AF-A0A3D0DU23-F1
#
_cell.length_a   1.000
_cell.length_b   1.000
_cell.length_c   1.000
_cell.angle_alpha   90.00
_cell.angle_beta   90.00
_cell.angle_gamma   90.00
#
_symmetry.space_group_name_H-M   'P 1'
#
loop_
_entity.id
_entity.type
_entity.pdbx_description
1 polymer ?
#
loop_
_entity_poly.entity_id
_entity_poly.type
_entity_poly.pdbx_seq_one_letter_code
_entity_poly.pdbx_strand_id
1 'polypeptide(L)' 'MPKFTGYVSDHTKFIEELKSKTPGMEQRQIEGRNLLWDKAPISLDEQARIQESRLRQQAYPYQSKV' A
#
# COMPACT_ATOMS: atom_id res chain seq x y z
N MET A 1 18.14 35.40 2.54
CA MET A 1 18.14 34.46 3.68
C MET A 1 18.87 33.19 3.27
N PRO A 2 19.81 32.67 4.05
CA PRO A 2 20.46 31.39 3.75
C PRO A 2 19.42 30.27 3.87
N LYS A 3 19.36 29.39 2.86
CA LYS A 3 18.50 28.21 2.85
C LYS A 3 19.19 27.10 3.63
N PHE A 4 18.63 26.66 4.75
CA PHE A 4 19.15 25.50 5.48
C PHE A 4 19.03 24.26 4.61
N THR A 5 20.17 23.74 4.15
CA THR A 5 20.27 22.48 3.41
C THR A 5 20.94 21.46 4.33
N GLY A 6 20.26 20.38 4.68
CA GLY A 6 20.84 19.31 5.51
C GLY A 6 20.12 18.99 6.82
N TYR A 7 18.92 19.54 7.07
CA TYR A 7 18.08 19.00 8.13
C TYR A 7 17.67 17.57 7.78
N VAL A 8 17.97 16.64 8.68
CA VAL A 8 17.51 15.26 8.64
C VAL A 8 16.72 15.02 9.92
N SER A 9 15.46 14.59 9.78
CA SER A 9 14.59 14.32 10.93
C SER A 9 15.12 13.14 11.76
N ASP A 10 14.80 13.13 13.05
CA ASP A 10 15.20 12.01 13.92
C ASP A 10 14.58 10.68 13.48
N HIS A 11 13.39 10.72 12.88
CA HIS A 11 12.76 9.56 12.26
C HIS A 11 13.58 9.01 11.10
N THR A 12 14.12 9.88 10.25
CA THR A 12 14.96 9.46 9.12
C THR A 12 16.23 8.80 9.63
N LYS A 13 16.91 9.40 10.62
CA LYS A 13 18.11 8.82 11.25
C LYS A 13 17.81 7.44 11.87
N PHE A 14 16.69 7.33 12.60
CA PHE A 14 16.26 6.07 13.20
C PHE A 14 16.03 4.97 12.15
N ILE A 15 15.35 5.29 11.05
CA ILE A 15 15.08 4.32 9.98
C ILE A 15 16.39 3.87 9.31
N GLU A 16 17.31 4.80 9.05
CA GLU A 16 18.62 4.48 8.48
C GLU A 16 19.44 3.56 9.40
N GLU A 17 19.48 3.85 10.70
CA GLU A 17 20.16 3.03 11.69
C GLU A 17 19.51 1.63 11.83
N LEU A 18 18.19 1.55 11.78
CA LEU A 18 17.47 0.28 11.83
C LEU A 18 17.80 -0.60 10.61
N LYS A 19 17.86 0.00 9.41
CA LYS A 19 18.20 -0.70 8.17
C LYS A 19 19.65 -1.19 8.18
N SER A 20 20.59 -0.37 8.67
CA SER A 20 22.01 -0.76 8.73
C SER A 20 22.25 -1.92 9.70
N LYS A 21 21.56 -1.93 10.85
CA LYS A 21 21.58 -3.02 11.83
C LYS A 21 20.87 -4.28 11.36
N THR A 22 20.02 -4.17 10.34
CA THR A 22 19.15 -5.25 9.88
C THR A 22 19.30 -5.51 8.38
N PRO A 23 20.41 -6.14 7.93
CA PRO A 23 20.57 -6.51 6.52
C PRO A 23 19.39 -7.35 5.99
N GLY A 24 18.96 -7.05 4.77
CA GLY A 24 17.83 -7.73 4.10
C GLY A 24 16.45 -7.32 4.59
N MET A 25 16.33 -6.32 5.48
CA MET A 25 15.03 -5.82 5.96
C MET A 25 14.12 -5.33 4.83
N GLU A 26 14.66 -4.59 3.86
CA GLU A 26 13.86 -4.04 2.76
C GLU A 26 13.24 -5.13 1.88
N GLN A 27 14.01 -6.18 1.59
CA GLN A 27 13.53 -7.34 0.85
C GLN A 27 12.38 -8.03 1.59
N ARG A 28 12.54 -8.25 2.90
CA ARG A 28 11.46 -8.79 3.74
C ARG A 28 10.24 -7.88 3.82
N GLN A 29 10.44 -6.55 3.78
CA GLN A 29 9.34 -5.60 3.75
C GLN A 29 8.55 -5.72 2.44
N ILE A 30 9.23 -5.86 1.30
CA ILE A 30 8.61 -6.10 0.00
C ILE A 30 7.83 -7.42 0.01
N GLU A 31 8.44 -8.50 0.50
CA GLU A 31 7.79 -9.80 0.62
C GLU A 31 6.54 -9.75 1.51
N GLY A 32 6.62 -9.07 2.65
CA GLY A 32 5.48 -8.88 3.55
C GLY A 32 4.35 -8.06 2.93
N ARG A 33 4.66 -7.03 2.13
CA ARG A 33 3.64 -6.28 1.38
C ARG A 33 3.02 -7.13 0.27
N ASN A 34 3.82 -7.88 -0.49
CA ASN A 34 3.34 -8.77 -1.55
C ASN A 34 2.38 -9.86 -1.04
N LEU A 35 2.52 -10.28 0.22
CA LEU A 35 1.67 -11.31 0.79
C LEU A 35 0.22 -10.83 1.02
N LEU A 36 0.03 -9.60 1.52
CA LEU A 36 -1.26 -9.16 2.07
C LEU A 36 -1.79 -7.84 1.47
N TRP A 37 -0.96 -7.08 0.76
CA TRP A 37 -1.25 -5.70 0.38
C TRP A 37 -1.10 -5.46 -1.11
N ASP A 38 0.05 -5.82 -1.69
CA ASP A 38 0.32 -5.58 -3.10
C ASP A 38 -0.39 -6.65 -3.93
N LYS A 39 -1.44 -6.24 -4.66
CA LYS A 39 -2.14 -7.12 -5.59
C LYS A 39 -1.34 -7.23 -6.87
N ALA A 40 -1.12 -8.46 -7.34
CA ALA A 40 -0.52 -8.69 -8.65
C ALA A 40 -1.38 -8.07 -9.76
N PRO A 41 -0.78 -7.59 -10.86
CA PRO A 41 -1.52 -7.17 -12.04
C PRO A 41 -2.44 -8.29 -12.53
N ILE A 42 -3.70 -7.97 -12.76
CA ILE A 42 -4.67 -8.90 -13.35
C ILE A 42 -4.73 -8.71 -14.87
N SER A 43 -4.92 -9.81 -15.61
CA SER A 43 -5.00 -9.77 -17.07
C SER A 43 -6.22 -8.97 -17.55
N LEU A 44 -6.21 -8.49 -18.79
CA LEU A 44 -7.34 -7.75 -19.36
C LEU A 44 -8.63 -8.59 -19.38
N ASP A 45 -8.52 -9.88 -19.64
CA ASP A 45 -9.64 -10.82 -19.61
C ASP A 45 -10.22 -10.98 -18.19
N GLU A 46 -9.37 -11.09 -17.17
CA GLU A 46 -9.81 -11.15 -15.78
C GLU A 46 -10.45 -9.83 -15.33
N GLN A 47 -9.90 -8.69 -15.75
CA GLN A 47 -10.51 -7.38 -15.52
C GLN A 47 -11.93 -7.32 -16.09
N ALA A 48 -12.13 -7.79 -17.32
CA ALA A 48 -13.45 -7.82 -17.95
C ALA A 48 -14.43 -8.69 -17.15
N ARG A 49 -14.03 -9.92 -16.77
CA ARG A 49 -14.87 -10.82 -15.98
C ARG A 49 -15.21 -10.28 -14.59
N ILE A 50 -14.27 -9.62 -13.91
CA ILE A 50 -14.54 -8.93 -12.64
C ILE A 50 -15.56 -7.81 -12.83
N GLN A 51 -15.48 -7.05 -13.92
CA GLN A 51 -16.42 -5.96 -14.19
C GLN A 51 -17.82 -6.49 -14.53
N GLU A 52 -17.91 -7.58 -15.30
CA GLU A 52 -19.18 -8.24 -15.65
C GLU A 52 -19.86 -8.89 -14.45
N SER A 53 -19.08 -9.44 -13.51
CA SER A 53 -19.61 -10.10 -12.30
C SER A 53 -20.09 -9.12 -11.21
N ARG A 54 -19.87 -7.80 -11.37
CA ARG A 54 -20.24 -6.81 -10.35
C ARG A 54 -21.75 -6.71 -10.17
N LEU A 55 -22.21 -6.95 -8.95
CA LEU A 55 -23.58 -6.67 -8.52
C LEU A 55 -23.68 -5.25 -7.94
N ARG A 56 -24.70 -4.49 -8.36
CA ARG A 56 -24.95 -3.16 -7.81
C ARG A 56 -25.46 -3.28 -6.37
N GLN A 57 -24.66 -2.79 -5.42
CA GLN A 57 -25.04 -2.69 -4.01
C GLN A 57 -25.67 -1.33 -3.73
N GLN A 58 -26.74 -1.29 -2.93
CA GLN A 58 -27.33 -0.04 -2.46
C GLN A 58 -26.35 0.72 -1.58
N ALA A 59 -26.35 2.06 -1.65
CA ALA A 59 -25.48 2.91 -0.82
C ALA A 59 -25.71 2.67 0.69
N TYR A 60 -26.96 2.37 1.05
CA TYR A 60 -27.36 2.04 2.41
C TYR A 60 -28.08 0.68 2.43
N PRO A 61 -27.34 -0.45 2.57
CA PRO A 61 -27.91 -1.80 2.52
C PRO A 61 -29.02 -2.07 3.54
N TYR A 62 -29.02 -1.33 4.64
CA TYR A 62 -29.97 -1.46 5.74
C TYR A 62 -31.04 -0.36 5.78
N GLN A 63 -31.08 0.53 4.79
CA GLN A 63 -32.12 1.55 4.74
C GLN A 63 -33.47 0.87 4.46
N SER A 64 -34.42 1.03 5.37
CA SER A 64 -35.80 0.58 5.15
C SER A 64 -36.38 1.37 3.98
N LYS A 65 -36.99 0.66 3.02
CA LYS A 65 -37.74 1.30 1.94
C LYS A 65 -38.94 2.01 2.57
N VAL A 66 -39.10 3.30 2.27
CA VAL A 66 -40.31 4.07 2.59
C VAL A 66 -41.40 3.70 1.60
#